data_AF-A0A848X611-F1
#
_entry.id   AF-A0A848X611-F1
#
_cell.length_a   1.000
_cell.length_b   1.000
_cell.length_c   1.000
_cell.angle_alpha   90.00
_cell.angle_beta   90.00
_cell.angle_gamma   90.00
#
_symmetry.space_group_name_H-M   'P 1'
#
loop_
_entity.id
_entity.type
_entity.pdbx_description
1 polymer ?
#
loop_
_entity_poly.entity_id
_entity_poly.type
_entity_poly.pdbx_seq_one_letter_code
_entity_poly.pdbx_strand_id
1 'polypeptide(L)'
;MITNPTAVFFVLATVVAIAVLLEIRTKVFRALGSALVGILLGMLLSNLGIIPGESPAYEFLGGPAVSAGIILILLTVDIKSVAKAGPKMLAAFTIGGLGSALGASAAALLLADAIGPETWKLAGQYTATYTGGGVNFAAVGAALDTSGELFAAGIAADVTMTAIWMAICLTVPVLFARSNGGRGGAHLEDAHLEEAADYAAASGVGEPEEEDSDDPSLHQMLYSSVGAIELHDLAYMTALVFGTLWASDWLGTVFAPVPAVLFLTTIA
;
A
#
# COMPACT_ATOMS: atom_id res chain seq x y z
N MET A 1 -10.68 -21.85 13.86
CA MET A 1 -10.83 -20.39 13.85
C MET A 1 -10.45 -19.79 15.18
N ILE A 2 -9.51 -18.86 15.15
CA ILE A 2 -9.13 -18.02 16.29
C ILE A 2 -10.15 -16.89 16.41
N THR A 3 -10.76 -16.69 17.57
CA THR A 3 -11.77 -15.62 17.80
C THR A 3 -11.24 -14.47 18.66
N ASN A 4 -10.11 -14.66 19.34
CA ASN A 4 -9.53 -13.64 20.18
C ASN A 4 -8.79 -12.58 19.33
N PRO A 5 -9.11 -11.27 19.44
CA PRO A 5 -8.49 -10.22 18.63
C PRO A 5 -6.97 -10.15 18.76
N THR A 6 -6.42 -10.33 19.97
CA THR A 6 -4.97 -10.35 20.23
C THR A 6 -4.29 -11.51 19.53
N ALA A 7 -4.94 -12.67 19.48
CA ALA A 7 -4.43 -13.81 18.74
C ALA A 7 -4.48 -13.60 17.22
N VAL A 8 -5.50 -12.88 16.70
CA VAL A 8 -5.54 -12.45 15.30
C VAL A 8 -4.38 -11.51 14.99
N PHE A 9 -4.12 -10.50 15.83
CA PHE A 9 -2.95 -9.63 15.70
C PHE A 9 -1.63 -10.41 15.68
N PHE A 10 -1.47 -11.35 16.60
CA PHE A 10 -0.27 -12.19 16.67
C PHE A 10 -0.05 -12.98 15.37
N VAL A 11 -1.11 -13.59 14.83
CA VAL A 11 -1.03 -14.35 13.57
C VAL A 11 -0.68 -13.42 12.41
N LEU A 12 -1.34 -12.26 12.29
CA LEU A 12 -1.05 -11.30 11.22
C LEU A 12 0.38 -10.76 11.30
N ALA A 13 0.85 -10.41 12.50
CA ALA A 13 2.23 -9.96 12.71
C ALA A 13 3.24 -11.07 12.36
N THR A 14 2.92 -12.32 12.68
CA THR A 14 3.74 -13.49 12.30
C THR A 14 3.77 -13.67 10.79
N VAL A 15 2.64 -13.48 10.09
CA VAL A 15 2.57 -13.52 8.62
C VAL A 15 3.47 -12.46 8.01
N VAL A 16 3.40 -11.22 8.51
CA VAL A 16 4.26 -10.13 8.04
C VAL A 16 5.74 -10.45 8.28
N ALA A 17 6.09 -10.91 9.48
CA ALA A 17 7.46 -11.29 9.81
C ALA A 17 7.98 -12.41 8.88
N ILE A 18 7.18 -13.44 8.62
CA ILE A 18 7.52 -14.51 7.68
C ILE A 18 7.69 -13.95 6.26
N ALA A 19 6.79 -13.09 5.80
CA ALA A 19 6.85 -12.50 4.47
C ALA A 19 8.15 -11.69 4.26
N VAL A 20 8.51 -10.85 5.23
CA VAL A 20 9.77 -10.07 5.22
C VAL A 20 10.98 -11.00 5.28
N LEU A 21 10.96 -12.02 6.15
CA LEU A 21 12.07 -12.98 6.25
C LEU A 21 12.28 -13.74 4.93
N LEU A 22 11.20 -14.15 4.27
CA LEU A 22 11.27 -14.81 2.96
C LEU A 22 11.85 -13.87 1.90
N GLU A 23 11.40 -12.61 1.87
CA GLU A 23 11.89 -11.58 0.96
C GLU A 23 13.41 -11.39 1.08
N ILE A 24 13.92 -11.28 2.31
CA ILE A 24 15.35 -11.09 2.57
C ILE A 24 16.15 -12.33 2.14
N ARG A 25 15.65 -13.53 2.47
CA ARG A 25 16.37 -14.80 2.31
C ARG A 25 16.36 -15.36 0.91
N THR A 26 15.35 -15.06 0.10
CA THR A 26 15.11 -15.80 -1.16
C THR A 26 14.85 -14.88 -2.35
N LYS A 27 15.58 -15.11 -3.44
CA LYS A 27 15.52 -14.28 -4.66
C LYS A 27 14.13 -14.22 -5.30
N VAL A 28 13.37 -15.31 -5.19
CA VAL A 28 11.99 -15.38 -5.72
C VAL A 28 11.05 -14.47 -4.93
N PHE A 29 11.12 -14.51 -3.59
CA PHE A 29 10.23 -13.70 -2.76
C PHE A 29 10.66 -12.23 -2.72
N ARG A 30 11.94 -11.92 -2.96
CA ARG A 30 12.39 -10.55 -3.23
C ARG A 30 11.71 -9.95 -4.47
N ALA A 31 11.55 -10.75 -5.52
CA ALA A 31 10.83 -10.29 -6.72
C ALA A 31 9.32 -10.13 -6.47
N LEU A 32 8.74 -10.87 -5.53
CA LEU A 32 7.31 -10.77 -5.19
C LEU A 32 7.01 -9.67 -4.17
N GLY A 33 7.98 -9.27 -3.34
CA GLY A 33 7.81 -8.32 -2.25
C GLY A 33 7.03 -8.89 -1.05
N SER A 34 7.36 -8.44 0.15
CA SER A 34 6.69 -8.86 1.39
C SER A 34 5.18 -8.57 1.42
N ALA A 35 4.74 -7.48 0.79
CA ALA A 35 3.33 -7.13 0.73
C ALA A 35 2.48 -8.22 0.02
N LEU A 36 2.87 -8.63 -1.19
CA LEU A 36 2.15 -9.65 -1.95
C LEU A 36 2.19 -11.00 -1.23
N VAL A 37 3.35 -11.37 -0.68
CA VAL A 37 3.51 -12.61 0.08
C VAL A 37 2.61 -12.63 1.32
N GLY A 38 2.53 -11.50 2.02
CA GLY A 38 1.61 -11.31 3.16
C GLY A 38 0.15 -11.47 2.76
N ILE A 39 -0.28 -10.88 1.63
CA ILE A 39 -1.64 -11.02 1.08
C ILE A 39 -1.94 -12.50 0.80
N LEU A 40 -1.06 -13.19 0.07
CA LEU A 40 -1.25 -14.60 -0.30
C LEU A 40 -1.32 -15.52 0.92
N LEU A 41 -0.46 -15.30 1.92
CA LEU A 41 -0.49 -16.06 3.18
C LEU A 41 -1.76 -15.75 3.98
N GLY A 42 -2.18 -14.49 4.06
CA GLY A 42 -3.43 -14.10 4.73
C GLY A 42 -4.65 -14.76 4.06
N MET A 43 -4.73 -14.73 2.73
CA MET A 43 -5.75 -15.41 1.96
C MET A 43 -5.77 -16.93 2.23
N LEU A 44 -4.60 -17.56 2.25
CA LEU A 44 -4.47 -18.98 2.55
C LEU A 44 -4.98 -19.31 3.96
N LEU A 45 -4.57 -18.54 4.97
CA LEU A 45 -4.98 -18.77 6.36
C LEU A 45 -6.50 -18.55 6.56
N SER A 46 -7.09 -17.58 5.85
CA SER A 46 -8.53 -17.32 5.88
C SER A 46 -9.30 -18.50 5.27
N ASN A 47 -8.88 -18.98 4.09
CA ASN A 47 -9.52 -20.11 3.41
C ASN A 47 -9.35 -21.45 4.16
N LEU A 48 -8.27 -21.62 4.92
CA LEU A 48 -8.07 -22.77 5.81
C LEU A 48 -8.88 -22.68 7.12
N GLY A 49 -9.60 -21.58 7.36
CA GLY A 49 -10.39 -21.37 8.58
C GLY A 49 -9.54 -21.16 9.84
N ILE A 50 -8.28 -20.70 9.67
CA ILE A 50 -7.38 -20.41 10.79
C ILE A 50 -7.74 -19.05 11.39
N ILE A 51 -7.82 -18.02 10.55
CA ILE A 51 -8.27 -16.67 10.91
C ILE A 51 -9.75 -16.46 10.57
N PRO A 52 -10.48 -15.62 11.31
CA PRO A 52 -11.90 -15.36 11.06
C PRO A 52 -12.07 -14.38 9.90
N GLY A 53 -13.25 -14.36 9.27
CA GLY A 53 -13.59 -13.37 8.24
C GLY A 53 -13.85 -11.97 8.81
N GLU A 54 -14.26 -11.88 10.07
CA GLU A 54 -14.51 -10.62 10.79
C GLU A 54 -13.77 -10.64 12.13
N SER A 55 -13.20 -9.51 12.52
CA SER A 55 -12.50 -9.32 13.78
C SER A 55 -12.32 -7.84 14.08
N PRO A 56 -12.47 -7.39 15.34
CA PRO A 56 -12.10 -6.03 15.75
C PRO A 56 -10.65 -5.66 15.43
N ALA A 57 -9.77 -6.66 15.29
CA ALA A 57 -8.40 -6.44 14.86
C ALA A 57 -8.33 -5.86 13.43
N TYR A 58 -9.21 -6.31 12.53
CA TYR A 58 -9.26 -5.81 11.14
C TYR A 58 -9.81 -4.38 11.07
N GLU A 59 -10.78 -4.04 11.91
CA GLU A 59 -11.31 -2.68 12.01
C GLU A 59 -10.25 -1.69 12.47
N PHE A 60 -9.48 -2.06 13.51
CA PHE A 60 -8.35 -1.25 13.98
C PHE A 60 -7.27 -1.11 12.90
N LEU A 61 -6.91 -2.22 12.25
CA LEU A 61 -5.87 -2.21 11.22
C LEU A 61 -6.28 -1.38 10.00
N GLY A 62 -7.50 -1.56 9.50
CA GLY A 62 -8.00 -0.86 8.32
C GLY A 62 -8.34 0.61 8.55
N GLY A 63 -8.56 1.03 9.80
CA GLY A 63 -8.82 2.41 10.18
C GLY A 63 -7.58 3.08 10.80
N PRO A 64 -7.53 3.26 12.12
CA PRO A 64 -6.48 4.04 12.79
C PRO A 64 -5.05 3.62 12.46
N ALA A 65 -4.76 2.32 12.29
CA ALA A 65 -3.40 1.88 12.01
C ALA A 65 -2.93 2.26 10.60
N VAL A 66 -3.79 2.14 9.58
CA VAL A 66 -3.50 2.63 8.22
C VAL A 66 -3.32 4.15 8.24
N SER A 67 -4.19 4.89 8.93
CA SER A 67 -4.06 6.34 9.08
C SER A 67 -2.73 6.76 9.73
N ALA A 68 -2.32 6.05 10.78
CA ALA A 68 -1.00 6.23 11.39
C ALA A 68 0.14 5.94 10.41
N GLY A 69 0.04 4.87 9.62
CA GLY A 69 1.00 4.55 8.57
C GLY A 69 1.12 5.65 7.52
N ILE A 70 -0.01 6.23 7.09
CA ILE A 70 -0.03 7.36 6.15
C ILE A 70 0.72 8.57 6.74
N ILE A 71 0.49 8.90 8.01
CA ILE A 71 1.21 10.01 8.68
C ILE A 71 2.72 9.74 8.66
N LEU A 72 3.15 8.55 9.08
CA LEU A 72 4.56 8.20 9.13
C LEU A 72 5.23 8.26 7.74
N ILE A 73 4.51 7.85 6.69
CA ILE A 73 5.01 7.96 5.32
C ILE A 73 5.09 9.42 4.89
N LEU A 74 4.05 10.23 5.13
CA LEU A 74 4.02 11.65 4.75
C LEU A 74 5.13 12.47 5.41
N LEU A 75 5.50 12.14 6.66
CA LEU A 75 6.64 12.79 7.33
C LEU A 75 7.98 12.60 6.61
N THR A 76 8.11 11.55 5.80
CA THR A 76 9.32 11.28 5.00
C THR A 76 9.31 11.93 3.62
N VAL A 77 8.20 12.57 3.24
CA VAL A 77 7.99 13.09 1.89
C VAL A 77 8.53 14.52 1.76
N ASP A 78 9.33 14.78 0.72
CA ASP A 78 9.72 16.13 0.34
C ASP A 78 8.57 16.86 -0.38
N ILE A 79 7.99 17.85 0.32
CA ILE A 79 6.89 18.70 -0.18
C ILE A 79 7.27 19.39 -1.50
N LYS A 80 8.53 19.79 -1.71
CA LYS A 80 8.94 20.47 -2.96
C LYS A 80 8.89 19.51 -4.14
N SER A 81 9.34 18.28 -3.94
CA SER A 81 9.23 17.21 -4.93
C SER A 81 7.77 16.93 -5.29
N VAL A 82 6.89 16.80 -4.29
CA VAL A 82 5.45 16.59 -4.49
C VAL A 82 4.81 17.75 -5.25
N ALA A 83 5.11 19.00 -4.90
CA ALA A 83 4.54 20.17 -5.59
C ALA A 83 4.94 20.21 -7.08
N LYS A 84 6.18 19.82 -7.40
CA LYS A 84 6.68 19.76 -8.78
C LYS A 84 6.08 18.58 -9.57
N ALA A 85 5.90 17.43 -8.93
CA ALA A 85 5.33 16.22 -9.53
C ALA A 85 3.78 16.25 -9.59
N GLY A 86 3.15 17.02 -8.71
CA GLY A 86 1.71 17.04 -8.46
C GLY A 86 0.84 17.12 -9.72
N PRO A 87 1.07 18.07 -10.66
CA PRO A 87 0.27 18.16 -11.88
C PRO A 87 0.35 16.90 -12.75
N LYS A 88 1.54 16.27 -12.85
CA LYS A 88 1.71 15.02 -13.59
C LYS A 88 1.03 13.86 -12.88
N MET A 89 1.13 13.79 -11.55
CA MET A 89 0.45 12.78 -10.74
C MET A 89 -1.07 12.91 -10.84
N LEU A 90 -1.62 14.13 -10.81
CA LEU A 90 -3.05 14.38 -10.99
C LEU A 90 -3.53 14.00 -12.40
N ALA A 91 -2.73 14.29 -13.43
CA ALA A 91 -3.04 13.85 -14.78
C ALA A 91 -3.04 12.32 -14.88
N ALA A 92 -2.02 11.65 -14.33
CA ALA A 92 -1.94 10.20 -14.28
C ALA A 92 -3.12 9.58 -13.50
N PHE A 93 -3.50 10.17 -12.35
CA PHE A 93 -4.67 9.77 -11.58
C PHE A 93 -5.96 9.95 -12.37
N THR A 94 -6.13 11.06 -13.09
CA THR A 94 -7.33 11.31 -13.90
C THR A 94 -7.45 10.32 -15.04
N ILE A 95 -6.34 10.03 -15.73
CA ILE A 95 -6.28 9.02 -16.79
C ILE A 95 -6.59 7.64 -16.20
N GLY A 96 -5.98 7.29 -15.07
CA GLY A 96 -6.21 6.04 -14.37
C GLY A 96 -7.66 5.89 -13.92
N GLY A 97 -8.24 6.89 -13.27
CA GLY A 97 -9.63 6.90 -12.81
C GLY A 97 -10.64 6.80 -13.95
N LEU A 98 -10.44 7.55 -15.04
CA LEU A 98 -11.25 7.42 -16.25
C LEU A 98 -11.09 6.03 -16.90
N GLY A 99 -9.86 5.51 -16.95
CA GLY A 99 -9.57 4.17 -17.43
C GLY A 99 -10.28 3.10 -16.61
N SER A 100 -10.25 3.20 -15.28
CA SER A 100 -10.96 2.31 -14.37
C SER A 100 -12.47 2.40 -14.56
N ALA A 101 -13.03 3.60 -14.70
CA ALA A 101 -14.46 3.79 -14.96
C ALA A 101 -14.90 3.17 -16.29
N LEU A 102 -14.14 3.41 -17.35
CA LEU A 102 -14.41 2.85 -18.68
C LEU A 102 -14.24 1.33 -18.69
N GLY A 103 -13.18 0.82 -18.08
CA GLY A 103 -12.89 -0.62 -17.98
C GLY A 103 -13.95 -1.36 -17.19
N ALA A 104 -14.34 -0.84 -16.02
CA ALA A 104 -15.41 -1.42 -15.20
C ALA A 104 -16.76 -1.39 -15.92
N SER A 105 -17.09 -0.28 -16.58
CA SER A 105 -18.32 -0.16 -17.37
C SER A 105 -18.35 -1.13 -18.54
N ALA A 106 -17.25 -1.23 -19.30
CA ALA A 106 -17.13 -2.18 -20.41
C ALA A 106 -17.23 -3.63 -19.93
N ALA A 107 -16.56 -3.98 -18.83
CA ALA A 107 -16.67 -5.31 -18.22
C ALA A 107 -18.11 -5.61 -17.79
N ALA A 108 -18.80 -4.67 -17.16
CA ALA A 108 -20.20 -4.88 -16.78
C ALA A 108 -21.10 -5.10 -18.00
N LEU A 109 -20.91 -4.38 -19.10
CA LEU A 109 -21.69 -4.60 -20.31
C LEU A 109 -21.41 -5.97 -20.95
N LEU A 110 -20.16 -6.42 -20.92
CA LEU A 110 -19.76 -7.70 -21.51
C LEU A 110 -20.17 -8.91 -20.67
N LEU A 111 -20.21 -8.76 -19.34
CA LEU A 111 -20.48 -9.84 -18.39
C LEU A 111 -21.88 -9.78 -17.75
N ALA A 112 -22.72 -8.81 -18.11
CA ALA A 112 -24.06 -8.63 -17.54
C ALA A 112 -24.90 -9.92 -17.60
N ASP A 113 -24.86 -10.66 -18.71
CA ASP A 113 -25.63 -11.89 -18.87
C ASP A 113 -25.12 -13.04 -17.99
N ALA A 114 -23.83 -13.03 -17.64
CA ALA A 114 -23.19 -14.09 -16.84
C ALA A 114 -23.29 -13.85 -15.33
N ILE A 115 -23.22 -12.60 -14.90
CA ILE A 115 -23.23 -12.21 -13.47
C ILE A 115 -24.66 -11.88 -13.03
N GLY A 116 -25.46 -11.29 -13.91
CA GLY A 116 -26.86 -10.94 -13.66
C GLY A 116 -27.16 -9.45 -13.80
N PRO A 117 -28.43 -9.05 -13.58
CA PRO A 117 -28.91 -7.70 -13.85
C PRO A 117 -28.27 -6.61 -12.97
N GLU A 118 -27.68 -6.98 -11.83
CA GLU A 118 -27.10 -6.05 -10.84
C GLU A 118 -25.61 -5.74 -11.12
N THR A 119 -25.04 -6.26 -12.21
CA THR A 119 -23.60 -6.12 -12.54
C THR A 119 -23.13 -4.66 -12.64
N TRP A 120 -24.02 -3.76 -13.07
CA TRP A 120 -23.70 -2.33 -13.15
C TRP A 120 -23.40 -1.70 -11.77
N LYS A 121 -23.97 -2.24 -10.69
CA LYS A 121 -23.65 -1.81 -9.32
C LYS A 121 -22.21 -2.14 -8.96
N LEU A 122 -21.75 -3.34 -9.33
CA LEU A 122 -20.34 -3.72 -9.17
C LEU A 122 -19.40 -2.85 -10.00
N ALA A 123 -19.77 -2.45 -11.23
CA ALA A 123 -18.94 -1.52 -12.00
C ALA A 123 -18.75 -0.18 -11.29
N GLY A 124 -19.82 0.36 -10.70
CA GLY A 124 -19.74 1.56 -9.86
C GLY A 124 -18.81 1.35 -8.67
N GLN A 125 -18.97 0.24 -7.96
CA GLN A 125 -18.16 -0.09 -6.79
C GLN A 125 -16.67 -0.30 -7.13
N TYR A 126 -16.33 -1.03 -8.19
CA TYR A 126 -14.93 -1.20 -8.62
C TYR A 126 -14.31 0.12 -9.09
N THR A 127 -15.07 0.96 -9.81
CA THR A 127 -14.61 2.32 -10.13
C THR A 127 -14.28 3.10 -8.86
N ALA A 128 -15.10 2.94 -7.82
CA ALA A 128 -14.89 3.56 -6.51
C ALA A 128 -13.67 2.99 -5.76
N THR A 129 -13.42 1.68 -5.80
CA THR A 129 -12.20 1.05 -5.26
C THR A 129 -10.95 1.71 -5.85
N TYR A 130 -10.88 1.86 -7.17
CA TYR A 130 -9.65 2.33 -7.80
C TYR A 130 -9.52 3.87 -7.84
N THR A 131 -10.50 4.59 -7.30
CA THR A 131 -10.48 6.06 -7.13
C THR A 131 -10.46 6.52 -5.66
N GLY A 132 -10.63 5.59 -4.70
CA GLY A 132 -10.48 5.90 -3.27
C GLY A 132 -10.58 4.71 -2.31
N GLY A 133 -10.25 3.50 -2.77
CA GLY A 133 -10.08 2.30 -1.96
C GLY A 133 -11.37 1.59 -1.52
N GLY A 134 -11.20 0.59 -0.64
CA GLY A 134 -12.31 -0.25 -0.17
C GLY A 134 -13.41 0.51 0.60
N VAL A 135 -13.09 1.65 1.21
CA VAL A 135 -14.10 2.52 1.85
C VAL A 135 -15.05 3.14 0.81
N ASN A 136 -14.52 3.53 -0.35
CA ASN A 136 -15.34 4.05 -1.45
C ASN A 136 -16.16 2.93 -2.10
N PHE A 137 -15.61 1.72 -2.22
CA PHE A 137 -16.36 0.53 -2.65
C PHE A 137 -17.56 0.26 -1.73
N ALA A 138 -17.34 0.29 -0.42
CA ALA A 138 -18.40 0.10 0.58
C ALA A 138 -19.45 1.21 0.51
N ALA A 139 -19.03 2.48 0.39
CA ALA A 139 -19.94 3.62 0.29
C ALA A 139 -20.83 3.56 -0.96
N VAL A 140 -20.25 3.24 -2.14
CA VAL A 140 -21.03 3.08 -3.37
C VAL A 140 -21.93 1.85 -3.30
N GLY A 141 -21.47 0.74 -2.72
CA GLY A 141 -22.29 -0.46 -2.52
C GLY A 141 -23.51 -0.19 -1.64
N ALA A 142 -23.35 0.59 -0.57
CA ALA A 142 -24.45 1.04 0.28
C ALA A 142 -25.39 2.01 -0.46
N ALA A 143 -24.85 2.95 -1.23
CA ALA A 143 -25.66 3.92 -1.98
C ALA A 143 -26.48 3.28 -3.10
N LEU A 144 -25.96 2.21 -3.72
CA LEU A 144 -26.63 1.46 -4.78
C LEU A 144 -27.48 0.30 -4.27
N ASP A 145 -27.51 0.06 -2.95
CA ASP A 145 -28.21 -1.07 -2.33
C ASP A 145 -27.81 -2.41 -3.00
N THR A 146 -26.50 -2.66 -3.08
CA THR A 146 -25.96 -3.91 -3.64
C THR A 146 -26.25 -5.07 -2.69
N SER A 147 -26.73 -6.20 -3.24
CA SER A 147 -27.02 -7.38 -2.41
C SER A 147 -25.76 -7.88 -1.68
N GLY A 148 -25.94 -8.37 -0.45
CA GLY A 148 -24.82 -8.81 0.39
C GLY A 148 -23.98 -9.93 -0.25
N GLU A 149 -24.63 -10.85 -0.98
CA GLU A 149 -23.94 -11.91 -1.72
C GLU A 149 -23.05 -11.34 -2.84
N LEU A 150 -23.58 -10.40 -3.63
CA LEU A 150 -22.84 -9.78 -4.73
C LEU A 150 -21.72 -8.87 -4.20
N PHE A 151 -21.97 -8.18 -3.09
CA PHE A 151 -20.98 -7.36 -2.40
C PHE A 151 -19.81 -8.20 -1.89
N ALA A 152 -20.08 -9.29 -1.17
CA ALA A 152 -19.06 -10.18 -0.64
C ALA A 152 -18.26 -10.87 -1.75
N ALA A 153 -18.94 -11.33 -2.81
CA ALA A 153 -18.28 -11.89 -3.99
C ALA A 153 -17.38 -10.86 -4.69
N GLY A 154 -17.82 -9.60 -4.78
CA GLY A 154 -17.05 -8.50 -5.34
C GLY A 154 -15.76 -8.22 -4.57
N ILE A 155 -15.82 -8.15 -3.23
CA ILE A 155 -14.63 -7.97 -2.38
C ILE A 155 -13.65 -9.14 -2.55
N ALA A 156 -14.15 -10.38 -2.56
CA ALA A 156 -13.31 -11.56 -2.73
C ALA A 156 -12.61 -11.56 -4.11
N ALA A 157 -13.35 -11.19 -5.16
CA ALA A 157 -12.79 -11.05 -6.51
C ALA A 157 -11.74 -9.93 -6.59
N ASP A 158 -11.99 -8.78 -5.97
CA ASP A 158 -11.06 -7.63 -5.95
C ASP A 158 -9.71 -8.00 -5.33
N VAL A 159 -9.73 -8.58 -4.13
CA VAL A 159 -8.51 -8.97 -3.41
C VAL A 159 -7.73 -10.02 -4.21
N THR A 160 -8.43 -11.00 -4.77
CA THR A 160 -7.82 -12.06 -5.58
C THR A 160 -7.20 -11.51 -6.85
N MET A 161 -7.93 -10.67 -7.59
CA MET A 161 -7.45 -10.09 -8.83
C MET A 161 -6.31 -9.11 -8.59
N THR A 162 -6.35 -8.35 -7.49
CA THR A 162 -5.24 -7.47 -7.07
C THR A 162 -3.98 -8.29 -6.80
N ALA A 163 -4.09 -9.42 -6.10
CA ALA A 163 -2.94 -10.31 -5.87
C ALA A 163 -2.36 -10.86 -7.19
N ILE A 164 -3.21 -11.28 -8.13
CA ILE A 164 -2.79 -11.75 -9.46
C ILE A 164 -2.13 -10.62 -10.24
N TRP A 165 -2.73 -9.44 -10.26
CA TRP A 165 -2.21 -8.26 -10.96
C TRP A 165 -0.85 -7.84 -10.39
N MET A 166 -0.71 -7.75 -9.06
CA MET A 166 0.57 -7.46 -8.41
C MET A 166 1.62 -8.52 -8.77
N ALA A 167 1.28 -9.81 -8.73
CA ALA A 167 2.20 -10.88 -9.10
C ALA A 167 2.68 -10.71 -10.55
N ILE A 168 1.80 -10.37 -11.48
CA ILE A 168 2.16 -10.10 -12.87
C ILE A 168 3.07 -8.86 -12.97
N CYS A 169 2.66 -7.72 -12.40
CA CYS A 169 3.42 -6.47 -12.44
C CYS A 169 4.83 -6.60 -11.86
N LEU A 170 5.00 -7.42 -10.83
CA LEU A 170 6.30 -7.61 -10.18
C LEU A 170 7.17 -8.66 -10.88
N THR A 171 6.57 -9.71 -11.46
CA THR A 171 7.33 -10.77 -12.14
C THR A 171 7.70 -10.44 -13.58
N VAL A 172 6.86 -9.68 -14.28
CA VAL A 172 7.03 -9.33 -15.69
C VAL A 172 8.35 -8.58 -15.97
N PRO A 173 8.70 -7.50 -15.25
CA PRO A 173 9.97 -6.78 -15.45
C PRO A 173 11.18 -7.68 -15.22
N VAL A 174 11.13 -8.57 -14.23
CA VAL A 174 12.21 -9.51 -13.90
C VAL A 174 12.41 -10.54 -15.02
N LEU A 175 11.34 -11.01 -15.64
CA LEU A 175 11.39 -11.94 -16.77
C LEU A 175 11.94 -11.26 -18.04
N PHE A 176 11.49 -10.04 -18.33
CA PHE A 176 11.98 -9.27 -19.48
C PHE A 176 13.45 -8.83 -19.32
N ALA A 177 13.88 -8.46 -18.11
CA ALA A 177 15.27 -8.13 -17.81
C ALA A 177 16.23 -9.33 -18.00
N ARG A 178 15.76 -10.56 -17.74
CA ARG A 178 16.56 -11.79 -17.99
C ARG A 178 16.63 -12.16 -19.47
N SER A 179 15.60 -11.84 -20.25
CA SER A 179 15.57 -12.14 -21.69
C SER A 179 16.46 -11.22 -22.53
N ASN A 180 16.74 -10.01 -22.07
CA ASN A 180 17.48 -9.00 -22.86
C ASN A 180 19.01 -8.98 -22.59
N GLY A 181 19.59 -10.11 -22.15
CA GLY A 181 21.04 -10.28 -22.04
C GLY A 181 21.72 -9.30 -21.07
N GLY A 182 21.59 -9.56 -19.76
CA GLY A 182 22.52 -9.07 -18.72
C GLY A 182 22.62 -7.57 -18.47
N ARG A 183 21.98 -6.69 -19.25
CA ARG A 183 22.05 -5.23 -19.09
C ARG A 183 20.84 -4.61 -18.37
N GLY A 184 19.71 -5.31 -18.28
CA GLY A 184 18.50 -4.79 -17.64
C GLY A 184 18.45 -4.97 -16.11
N GLY A 185 19.15 -5.98 -15.58
CA GLY A 185 19.23 -6.21 -14.13
C GLY A 185 20.10 -5.17 -13.41
N ALA A 186 21.23 -4.81 -14.03
CA ALA A 186 22.09 -3.73 -13.55
C ALA A 186 21.31 -2.41 -13.51
N HIS A 187 20.56 -2.08 -14.56
CA HIS A 187 19.80 -0.83 -14.62
C HIS A 187 18.68 -0.70 -13.57
N LEU A 188 18.17 -1.82 -13.02
CA LEU A 188 17.14 -1.84 -11.96
C LEU A 188 17.76 -1.75 -10.56
N GLU A 189 18.91 -2.40 -10.35
CA GLU A 189 19.72 -2.17 -9.14
C GLU A 189 20.25 -0.74 -9.14
N ASP A 190 20.74 -0.24 -10.27
CA ASP A 190 21.17 1.14 -10.48
C ASP A 190 20.01 2.12 -10.31
N ALA A 191 18.80 1.84 -10.81
CA ALA A 191 17.65 2.72 -10.61
C ALA A 191 17.19 2.79 -9.14
N HIS A 192 17.21 1.67 -8.40
CA HIS A 192 16.93 1.68 -6.96
C HIS A 192 18.04 2.38 -6.15
N LEU A 193 19.29 2.28 -6.59
CA LEU A 193 20.44 2.98 -6.00
C LEU A 193 20.43 4.47 -6.36
N GLU A 194 19.99 4.83 -7.57
CA GLU A 194 19.86 6.19 -8.08
C GLU A 194 18.67 6.90 -7.41
N GLU A 195 17.54 6.22 -7.19
CA GLU A 195 16.42 6.72 -6.40
C GLU A 195 16.80 6.90 -4.92
N ALA A 196 17.60 5.99 -4.36
CA ALA A 196 18.17 6.15 -3.02
C ALA A 196 19.21 7.30 -2.93
N ALA A 197 19.98 7.52 -4.00
CA ALA A 197 20.95 8.60 -4.10
C ALA A 197 20.28 9.98 -4.32
N ASP A 198 19.21 10.05 -5.11
CA ASP A 198 18.44 11.28 -5.33
C ASP A 198 17.73 11.72 -4.04
N TYR A 199 17.30 10.74 -3.22
CA TYR A 199 16.80 10.99 -1.87
C TYR A 199 17.90 11.48 -0.90
N ALA A 200 19.12 10.94 -0.99
CA ALA A 200 20.28 11.40 -0.22
C ALA A 200 20.75 12.81 -0.64
N ALA A 201 20.66 13.13 -1.92
CA ALA A 201 20.98 14.45 -2.47
C ALA A 201 19.92 15.50 -2.10
N ALA A 202 18.64 15.13 -2.11
CA ALA A 202 17.54 16.00 -1.68
C ALA A 202 17.56 16.32 -0.18
N SER A 203 18.18 15.47 0.64
CA SER A 203 18.31 15.64 2.10
C SER A 203 19.55 16.44 2.55
N GLY A 204 20.36 16.96 1.61
CA GLY A 204 21.41 17.93 1.89
C GLY A 204 22.68 17.33 2.53
N VAL A 205 23.00 16.07 2.24
CA VAL A 205 24.30 15.49 2.60
C VAL A 205 25.35 15.99 1.59
N GLY A 206 26.35 16.73 2.08
CA GLY A 206 27.37 17.38 1.27
C GLY A 206 28.22 16.42 0.43
N GLU A 207 28.80 16.96 -0.64
CA GLU A 207 29.68 16.26 -1.59
C GLU A 207 30.82 15.50 -0.87
N PRO A 208 31.20 14.30 -1.34
CA PRO A 208 32.31 13.56 -0.75
C PRO A 208 33.64 14.21 -1.16
N GLU A 209 34.42 14.63 -0.16
CA GLU A 209 35.85 14.93 -0.32
C GLU A 209 36.62 13.66 -0.72
N GLU A 210 37.62 13.83 -1.59
CA GLU A 210 38.49 12.77 -2.11
C GLU A 210 39.43 12.16 -1.04
N GLU A 211 39.77 10.88 -1.24
CA GLU A 211 40.82 10.07 -0.57
C GLU A 211 40.54 9.70 0.90
N ASP A 212 40.54 8.45 1.35
CA ASP A 212 41.55 7.40 1.19
C ASP A 212 40.93 6.02 1.52
N SER A 213 41.57 4.99 1.00
CA SER A 213 41.26 3.56 1.03
C SER A 213 40.84 2.94 2.38
N ASP A 214 39.53 2.80 2.60
CA ASP A 214 38.91 1.68 3.34
C ASP A 214 37.38 1.74 3.11
N ASP A 215 36.93 1.25 1.95
CA ASP A 215 35.53 1.34 1.55
C ASP A 215 34.65 0.45 2.46
N PRO A 216 33.77 1.02 3.31
CA PRO A 216 32.87 0.22 4.12
C PRO A 216 31.87 -0.47 3.18
N SER A 217 31.83 -1.81 3.21
CA SER A 217 30.95 -2.59 2.34
C SER A 217 29.51 -2.04 2.32
N LEU A 218 28.81 -2.11 1.18
CA LEU A 218 27.41 -1.68 0.98
C LEU A 218 26.45 -2.11 2.12
N HIS A 219 26.76 -3.24 2.76
CA HIS A 219 26.03 -3.81 3.89
C HIS A 219 26.18 -2.99 5.20
N GLN A 220 27.20 -2.16 5.30
CA GLN A 220 27.50 -1.30 6.44
C GLN A 220 26.86 0.09 6.25
N MET A 221 26.76 0.57 5.01
CA MET A 221 26.04 1.81 4.67
C MET A 221 24.51 1.66 4.76
N LEU A 222 23.97 0.48 4.42
CA LEU A 222 22.53 0.19 4.55
C LEU A 222 22.07 0.00 6.01
N TYR A 223 22.99 -0.32 6.93
CA TYR A 223 22.68 -0.48 8.36
C TYR A 223 23.13 0.71 9.22
N SER A 224 24.02 1.58 8.73
CA SER A 224 24.48 2.77 9.49
C SER A 224 23.49 3.93 9.47
N SER A 225 22.51 3.92 8.55
CA SER A 225 21.45 4.92 8.45
C SER A 225 20.22 4.60 9.31
N VAL A 226 20.17 3.41 9.94
CA VAL A 226 19.25 3.10 11.03
C VAL A 226 20.02 3.26 12.33
N GLY A 227 20.20 4.51 12.77
CA GLY A 227 20.57 4.76 14.16
C GLY A 227 19.62 3.99 15.08
N ALA A 228 20.12 3.46 16.20
CA ALA A 228 19.25 2.80 17.16
C ALA A 228 18.11 3.77 17.52
N ILE A 229 16.88 3.42 17.17
CA ILE A 229 15.71 4.24 17.51
C ILE A 229 15.71 4.37 19.02
N GLU A 230 16.04 5.56 19.51
CA GLU A 230 16.06 5.78 20.94
C GLU A 230 14.63 5.83 21.46
N LEU A 231 14.45 5.52 22.75
CA LEU A 231 13.11 5.50 23.35
C LEU A 231 12.40 6.87 23.21
N HIS A 232 13.18 7.95 23.13
CA HIS A 232 12.67 9.31 22.97
C HIS A 232 12.19 9.58 21.53
N ASP A 233 12.89 9.08 20.51
CA ASP A 233 12.45 9.20 19.11
C ASP A 233 11.12 8.47 18.89
N LEU A 234 11.01 7.27 19.46
CA LEU A 234 9.76 6.52 19.43
C LEU A 234 8.63 7.28 20.14
N ALA A 235 8.92 7.92 21.27
CA ALA A 235 7.96 8.73 21.99
C ALA A 235 7.49 9.93 21.18
N TYR A 236 8.40 10.63 20.49
CA TYR A 236 8.06 11.77 19.62
C TYR A 236 7.24 11.34 18.41
N MET A 237 7.62 10.25 17.72
CA MET A 237 6.84 9.73 16.59
C MET A 237 5.43 9.32 17.03
N THR A 238 5.33 8.65 18.19
CA THR A 238 4.05 8.24 18.75
C THR A 238 3.17 9.44 19.09
N ALA A 239 3.74 10.45 19.77
CA ALA A 239 3.03 11.67 20.13
C ALA A 239 2.56 12.45 18.90
N LEU A 240 3.40 12.54 17.86
CA LEU A 240 3.06 13.21 16.61
C LEU A 240 1.93 12.46 15.89
N VAL A 241 2.04 11.15 15.70
CA VAL A 241 0.99 10.35 15.05
C VAL A 241 -0.35 10.50 15.75
N PHE A 242 -0.41 10.29 17.07
CA PHE A 242 -1.67 10.40 17.80
C PHE A 242 -2.18 11.84 17.88
N GLY A 243 -1.28 12.82 17.99
CA GLY A 243 -1.62 14.24 17.96
C GLY A 243 -2.25 14.65 16.64
N THR A 244 -1.68 14.23 15.52
CA THR A 244 -2.19 14.52 14.17
C THR A 244 -3.51 13.80 13.91
N LEU A 245 -3.67 12.54 14.33
CA LEU A 245 -4.96 11.82 14.24
C LEU A 245 -6.06 12.55 15.00
N TRP A 246 -5.80 12.90 16.26
CA TRP A 246 -6.75 13.64 17.08
C TRP A 246 -7.11 15.00 16.48
N ALA A 247 -6.10 15.76 16.00
CA ALA A 247 -6.32 17.07 15.37
C ALA A 247 -7.14 16.94 14.08
N SER A 248 -6.87 15.92 13.27
CA SER A 248 -7.61 15.61 12.04
C SER A 248 -9.07 15.28 12.33
N ASP A 249 -9.36 14.41 13.30
CA ASP A 249 -10.71 14.05 13.70
C ASP A 249 -11.46 15.27 14.27
N TRP A 250 -10.80 16.03 15.14
CA TRP A 250 -11.37 17.25 15.71
C TRP A 250 -11.73 18.26 14.61
N LEU A 251 -10.83 18.51 13.65
CA LEU A 251 -11.12 19.38 12.51
C LEU A 251 -12.26 18.84 11.64
N GLY A 252 -12.32 17.53 11.43
CA GLY A 252 -13.45 16.89 10.73
C GLY A 252 -14.80 17.15 11.41
N THR A 253 -14.85 17.13 12.74
CA THR A 253 -16.09 17.44 13.48
C THR A 253 -16.47 18.93 13.45
N VAL A 254 -15.47 19.83 13.47
CA VAL A 254 -15.69 21.28 13.41
C VAL A 254 -16.10 21.70 11.99
N PHE A 255 -15.47 21.13 10.98
CA PHE A 255 -15.73 21.36 9.56
C PHE A 255 -16.49 20.16 8.98
N ALA A 256 -17.72 19.99 9.44
CA ALA A 256 -18.60 18.86 9.16
C ALA A 256 -18.83 18.44 7.68
N PRO A 257 -18.57 19.25 6.62
CA PRO A 257 -18.63 18.72 5.25
C PRO A 257 -17.34 18.03 4.76
N VAL A 258 -16.23 18.10 5.51
CA VAL A 258 -14.91 17.64 5.03
C VAL A 258 -14.47 16.37 5.78
N PRO A 259 -14.21 15.25 5.08
CA PRO A 259 -13.69 14.03 5.68
C PRO A 259 -12.38 14.27 6.45
N ALA A 260 -12.27 13.69 7.66
CA ALA A 260 -11.10 13.81 8.53
C ALA A 260 -9.79 13.44 7.81
N VAL A 261 -9.82 12.42 6.95
CA VAL A 261 -8.66 11.97 6.16
C VAL A 261 -8.03 13.09 5.32
N LEU A 262 -8.82 14.03 4.81
CA LEU A 262 -8.27 15.18 4.06
C LEU A 262 -7.48 16.12 4.97
N PHE A 263 -7.96 16.35 6.20
CA PHE A 263 -7.21 17.11 7.19
C PHE A 263 -5.96 16.35 7.63
N LEU A 264 -6.05 15.02 7.76
CA LEU A 264 -4.90 14.17 8.08
C LEU A 264 -3.78 14.35 7.05
N THR A 265 -4.09 14.22 5.77
CA THR A 265 -3.10 14.37 4.69
C THR A 265 -2.61 15.79 4.48
N THR A 266 -3.29 16.79 5.06
CA THR A 266 -2.89 18.21 4.98
C THR A 266 -1.98 18.62 6.14
N ILE A 267 -2.12 17.97 7.30
CA ILE A 267 -1.42 18.33 8.54
C ILE A 267 -0.20 17.45 8.78
N ALA A 268 -0.25 16.19 8.34
CA ALA A 268 0.87 15.24 8.36
C ALA A 268 1.94 15.65 7.35
#